data_AF-A0A1Y1K2D1-F1
#
_entry.id   AF-A0A1Y1K2D1-F1
#
_cell.length_a   1.000
_cell.length_b   1.000
_cell.length_c   1.000
_cell.angle_alpha   90.00
_cell.angle_beta   90.00
_cell.angle_gamma   90.00
#
_symmetry.space_group_name_H-M   'P 1'
#
loop_
_entity.id
_entity.type
_entity.pdbx_description
1 polymer ?
#
loop_
_entity_poly.entity_id
_entity_poly.type
_entity_poly.pdbx_seq_one_letter_code
_entity_poly.pdbx_strand_id
1 'polypeptide(L)'
;ATSKNLEINSDSEVLTILDSEIHPELAQEGLAREIINRVQRLRKKAGLQATDDVKMEYQVLSDPEGVGLADVLVSQSSTFEKTLRRPLEQAQENGAPSAIIVEEEQEVQQA
;
A
#
# COMPACT_ATOMS: atom_id res chain seq x y z
N ALA A 1 17.08 -25.60 19.99
CA ALA A 1 16.22 -24.51 19.49
C ALA A 1 16.53 -24.37 18.02
N THR A 2 15.66 -24.89 17.17
CA THR A 2 15.85 -24.90 15.70
C THR A 2 14.71 -24.06 15.14
N SER A 3 15.01 -22.83 14.75
CA SER A 3 14.06 -21.88 14.20
C SER A 3 13.55 -22.39 12.84
N LYS A 4 12.24 -22.29 12.63
CA LYS A 4 11.47 -23.07 11.65
C LYS A 4 11.39 -22.45 10.24
N ASN A 5 11.98 -21.27 10.03
CA ASN A 5 11.88 -20.46 8.80
C ASN A 5 13.25 -19.93 8.35
N LEU A 6 14.20 -20.83 8.09
CA LEU A 6 15.47 -20.46 7.48
C LEU A 6 15.63 -21.24 6.18
N GLU A 7 15.62 -20.54 5.05
CA GLU A 7 15.96 -21.13 3.76
C GLU A 7 17.46 -21.07 3.54
N ILE A 8 18.07 -22.22 3.23
CA ILE A 8 19.51 -22.35 3.04
C ILE A 8 19.76 -22.65 1.57
N ASN A 9 20.43 -21.72 0.87
CA ASN A 9 20.99 -21.97 -0.45
C ASN A 9 22.52 -21.97 -0.33
N SER A 10 23.18 -22.99 -0.89
CA SER A 10 24.63 -23.17 -0.79
C SER A 10 25.23 -23.23 -2.20
N ASP A 11 26.06 -22.24 -2.55
CA ASP A 11 26.97 -22.33 -3.69
C ASP A 11 28.40 -22.04 -3.21
N SER A 12 29.36 -22.82 -3.70
CA SER A 12 30.58 -23.37 -3.06
C SER A 12 31.56 -22.51 -2.20
N GLU A 13 31.21 -21.36 -1.62
CA GLU A 13 32.03 -20.71 -0.57
C GLU A 13 31.30 -19.69 0.32
N VAL A 14 29.98 -19.48 0.12
CA VAL A 14 29.19 -18.52 0.89
C VAL A 14 27.87 -19.15 1.34
N LEU A 15 27.62 -19.12 2.65
CA LEU A 15 26.35 -19.53 3.27
C LEU A 15 25.55 -18.28 3.61
N THR A 16 24.44 -18.07 2.92
CA THR A 16 23.49 -16.99 3.24
C THR A 16 22.33 -17.56 4.03
N ILE A 17 22.11 -17.05 5.23
CA ILE A 17 20.94 -17.36 6.06
C ILE A 17 20.01 -16.15 5.96
N LEU A 18 18.90 -16.31 5.24
CA LEU A 18 17.86 -15.28 5.13
C LEU A 18 16.76 -15.59 6.15
N ASP A 19 16.55 -14.66 7.08
CA ASP A 19 15.38 -14.68 7.95
C ASP A 19 14.15 -14.26 7.14
N SER A 20 13.19 -15.19 6.99
CA SER A 20 11.96 -14.98 6.22
C SER A 20 10.73 -14.73 7.09
N GLU A 21 10.92 -14.43 8.39
CA GLU A 21 9.81 -14.09 9.27
C GLU A 21 9.19 -12.73 8.88
N ILE A 22 7.92 -12.76 8.47
CA ILE A 22 7.17 -11.53 8.15
C ILE A 22 6.79 -10.87 9.48
N HIS A 23 7.52 -9.83 9.85
CA HIS A 23 7.14 -8.97 10.96
C HIS A 23 5.91 -8.12 10.60
N PRO A 24 5.01 -7.82 11.56
CA PRO A 24 3.80 -7.03 11.31
C PRO A 24 4.08 -5.68 10.63
N GLU A 25 5.17 -5.03 10.98
CA GLU A 25 5.65 -3.79 10.34
C GLU A 25 6.01 -3.96 8.86
N LEU A 26 6.61 -5.10 8.48
CA LEU A 26 6.96 -5.41 7.10
C LEU A 26 5.73 -5.73 6.27
N ALA A 27 4.72 -6.39 6.86
CA ALA A 27 3.43 -6.62 6.23
C ALA A 27 2.70 -5.29 5.92
N GLN A 28 2.70 -4.36 6.89
CA GLN A 28 2.11 -3.03 6.69
C GLN A 28 2.83 -2.21 5.59
N GLU A 29 4.16 -2.30 5.53
CA GLU A 29 4.92 -1.66 4.45
C GLU A 29 4.59 -2.28 3.08
N GLY A 30 4.46 -3.60 3.01
CA GLY A 30 4.02 -4.31 1.81
C GLY A 30 2.65 -3.82 1.33
N LEU A 31 1.68 -3.73 2.24
CA LEU A 31 0.34 -3.24 1.94
C LEU A 31 0.34 -1.78 1.46
N ALA A 32 1.13 -0.91 2.12
CA ALA A 32 1.26 0.48 1.70
C ALA A 32 1.84 0.61 0.28
N ARG A 33 2.85 -0.21 -0.06
CA ARG A 33 3.41 -0.26 -1.42
C ARG A 33 2.38 -0.72 -2.44
N GLU A 34 1.53 -1.68 -2.09
CA GLU A 34 0.46 -2.11 -2.99
C GLU A 34 -0.53 -0.97 -3.26
N ILE A 35 -1.01 -0.30 -2.20
CA ILE A 35 -1.93 0.83 -2.32
C ILE A 35 -1.32 1.93 -3.21
N ILE A 36 -0.05 2.29 -2.99
CA ILE A 36 0.68 3.25 -3.83
C ILE A 36 0.68 2.81 -5.30
N ASN A 37 0.95 1.53 -5.58
CA ASN A 37 0.95 1.00 -6.94
C ASN A 37 -0.42 1.16 -7.60
N ARG A 38 -1.51 0.86 -6.87
CA ARG A 38 -2.89 1.02 -7.37
C ARG A 38 -3.20 2.48 -7.70
N VAL A 39 -2.89 3.41 -6.79
CA VAL A 39 -3.09 4.85 -7.03
C VAL A 39 -2.29 5.33 -8.25
N GLN A 40 -1.04 4.89 -8.39
CA GLN A 40 -0.22 5.26 -9.54
C GLN A 40 -0.75 4.69 -10.87
N ARG A 41 -1.28 3.46 -10.87
CA ARG A 41 -1.96 2.88 -12.04
C ARG A 41 -3.22 3.66 -12.39
N LEU A 42 -4.00 4.05 -11.39
CA LEU A 42 -5.21 4.85 -11.55
C LEU A 42 -4.90 6.21 -12.20
N ARG A 43 -3.83 6.90 -11.74
CA ARG A 43 -3.35 8.15 -12.36
C ARG A 43 -3.02 7.96 -13.84
N LYS A 44 -2.31 6.88 -14.19
CA LYS A 44 -1.98 6.57 -15.58
C LYS A 44 -3.22 6.31 -16.43
N LYS A 45 -4.22 5.58 -15.91
CA LYS A 45 -5.49 5.33 -16.61
C LYS A 45 -6.26 6.62 -16.88
N ALA A 46 -6.22 7.57 -15.94
CA ALA A 46 -6.82 8.89 -16.09
C ALA A 46 -6.02 9.86 -16.98
N GLY A 47 -4.85 9.45 -17.50
CA GLY A 47 -3.97 10.31 -18.29
C GLY A 47 -3.24 11.38 -17.48
N LEU A 48 -3.20 11.24 -16.15
CA LEU A 48 -2.54 12.18 -15.25
C LEU A 48 -1.03 11.92 -15.20
N GLN A 49 -0.27 13.01 -15.07
CA GLN A 49 1.16 12.97 -14.79
C GLN A 49 1.41 12.91 -13.28
N ALA A 50 2.57 12.38 -12.89
CA ALA A 50 2.99 12.34 -11.49
C ALA A 50 3.19 13.75 -10.89
N THR A 51 3.36 14.76 -11.74
CA THR A 51 3.51 16.17 -11.37
C THR A 51 2.18 16.87 -11.10
N ASP A 52 1.07 16.29 -11.54
CA ASP A 52 -0.24 16.93 -11.44
C ASP A 52 -0.69 17.01 -9.98
N ASP A 53 -1.23 18.17 -9.62
CA ASP A 53 -1.77 18.41 -8.29
C ASP A 53 -3.22 17.93 -8.23
N VAL A 54 -3.41 16.68 -7.80
CA VAL A 54 -4.72 16.03 -7.68
C VAL A 54 -5.01 15.66 -6.23
N LYS A 55 -6.24 15.92 -5.80
CA LYS A 55 -6.74 15.42 -4.53
C LYS A 55 -6.98 13.91 -4.69
N MET A 56 -6.52 13.13 -3.72
CA MET A 56 -6.71 11.68 -3.69
C MET A 56 -7.47 11.32 -2.43
N GLU A 57 -8.54 10.56 -2.60
CA GLU A 57 -9.39 10.10 -1.52
C GLU A 57 -9.52 8.58 -1.54
N TYR A 58 -9.79 7.99 -0.38
CA TYR A 58 -10.05 6.56 -0.25
C TYR A 58 -11.30 6.30 0.59
N GLN A 59 -11.95 5.16 0.32
CA GLN A 59 -13.00 4.62 1.15
C GLN A 59 -12.75 3.13 1.35
N VAL A 60 -12.76 2.67 2.61
CA VAL A 60 -12.67 1.24 2.92
C VAL A 60 -14.09 0.68 2.88
N LEU A 61 -14.38 -0.12 1.86
CA LEU A 61 -15.71 -0.73 1.67
C LEU A 61 -15.91 -1.97 2.55
N SER A 62 -14.86 -2.78 2.71
CA SER A 62 -14.89 -4.01 3.51
C SER A 62 -13.46 -4.38 3.92
N ASP A 63 -13.30 -4.87 5.15
CA ASP A 63 -12.06 -5.48 5.65
C ASP A 63 -12.40 -6.76 6.43
N PRO A 64 -12.85 -7.82 5.74
CA PRO A 64 -13.39 -9.01 6.39
C PRO A 64 -12.30 -9.87 7.04
N GLU A 65 -11.06 -9.80 6.54
CA GLU A 65 -9.91 -10.54 7.06
C GLU A 65 -9.13 -9.76 8.13
N GLY A 66 -9.53 -8.52 8.42
CA GLY A 66 -8.85 -7.67 9.40
C GLY A 66 -7.42 -7.35 8.99
N VAL A 67 -7.21 -7.10 7.70
CA VAL A 67 -5.90 -6.78 7.10
C VAL A 67 -5.36 -5.47 7.68
N GLY A 68 -6.22 -4.61 8.22
CA GLY A 68 -5.82 -3.36 8.86
C GLY A 68 -5.60 -2.26 7.84
N LEU A 69 -6.42 -2.22 6.78
CA LEU A 69 -6.32 -1.22 5.70
C LEU A 69 -6.37 0.21 6.26
N ALA A 70 -7.30 0.47 7.18
CA ALA A 70 -7.41 1.77 7.84
C ALA A 70 -6.14 2.11 8.65
N ASP A 71 -5.61 1.14 9.39
CA ASP A 71 -4.42 1.32 10.22
C ASP A 71 -3.18 1.61 9.38
N VAL A 72 -3.01 0.93 8.23
CA VAL A 72 -1.90 1.17 7.30
C VAL A 72 -1.98 2.56 6.67
N LEU A 73 -3.18 3.00 6.30
CA LEU A 73 -3.37 4.34 5.73
C LEU A 73 -2.99 5.45 6.72
N VAL A 74 -3.22 5.22 8.02
CA VAL A 74 -2.80 6.13 9.09
C VAL A 74 -1.31 6.00 9.40
N SER A 75 -0.81 4.77 9.61
CA SER A 75 0.56 4.51 10.05
C SER A 75 1.61 4.84 8.99
N GLN A 76 1.28 4.64 7.71
CA GLN A 76 2.17 4.88 6.57
C GLN A 76 1.86 6.20 5.84
N SER A 77 1.09 7.10 6.44
CA SER A 77 0.76 8.44 5.89
C SER A 77 1.97 9.18 5.30
N SER A 78 3.10 9.20 6.01
CA SER A 78 4.33 9.85 5.54
C SER A 78 4.92 9.23 4.26
N THR A 79 4.72 7.92 4.06
CA THR A 79 5.16 7.20 2.86
C THR A 79 4.28 7.60 1.67
N PHE A 80 2.96 7.65 1.87
CA PHE A 80 2.01 8.12 0.85
C PHE A 80 2.31 9.57 0.43
N GLU A 81 2.51 10.48 1.37
CA GLU A 81 2.81 11.88 1.06
C GLU A 81 4.11 12.04 0.24
N LYS A 82 5.17 11.32 0.61
CA LYS A 82 6.45 11.35 -0.11
C LYS A 82 6.32 10.82 -1.54
N THR A 83 5.56 9.75 -1.74
CA THR A 83 5.49 9.07 -3.04
C THR A 83 4.41 9.64 -3.96
N LEU A 84 3.26 10.02 -3.41
CA LEU A 84 2.11 10.53 -4.17
C LEU A 84 2.08 12.07 -4.22
N ARG A 85 2.99 12.74 -3.51
CA ARG A 85 3.14 14.22 -3.37
C ARG A 85 2.00 14.92 -2.63
N ARG A 86 0.99 14.16 -2.20
CA ARG A 86 -0.14 14.62 -1.40
C ARG A 86 -0.60 13.51 -0.46
N PRO A 87 -1.25 13.86 0.66
CA PRO A 87 -1.87 12.88 1.54
C PRO A 87 -3.04 12.19 0.83
N LEU A 88 -3.27 10.94 1.22
CA LEU A 88 -4.42 10.16 0.80
C LEU A 88 -5.49 10.33 1.90
N GLU A 89 -6.54 11.09 1.60
CA GLU A 89 -7.58 11.49 2.58
C GLU A 89 -8.74 10.50 2.59
N GLN A 90 -9.39 10.30 3.74
CA GLN A 90 -10.61 9.50 3.77
C GLN A 90 -11.75 10.30 3.12
N ALA A 91 -12.46 9.69 2.16
CA ALA A 91 -13.61 10.30 1.51
C ALA A 91 -14.68 10.64 2.56
N GLN A 92 -15.11 11.91 2.61
CA GLN A 92 -16.21 12.34 3.46
C GLN A 92 -17.51 12.34 2.65
N GLU A 93 -18.50 11.54 3.06
CA GLU A 93 -19.82 11.46 2.41
C GLU A 93 -20.56 12.82 2.28
N ASN A 94 -20.17 13.82 3.07
CA ASN A 94 -20.81 15.15 3.10
C ASN A 94 -20.07 16.23 2.29
N GLY A 95 -18.98 15.88 1.61
CA GLY A 95 -18.26 16.80 0.74
C GLY A 95 -19.05 17.10 -0.53
N ALA A 96 -19.14 18.38 -0.93
CA ALA A 96 -19.69 18.76 -2.23
C ALA A 96 -19.03 17.93 -3.35
N PRO A 97 -19.73 17.59 -4.45
CA PRO A 97 -19.18 16.82 -5.54
C PRO A 97 -18.03 17.60 -6.18
N SER A 98 -16.80 17.35 -5.71
CA SER A 98 -15.61 17.66 -6.48
C SER A 98 -15.69 16.85 -7.75
N ALA A 99 -15.39 17.45 -8.90
CA ALA A 99 -15.37 16.76 -10.17
C ALA A 99 -14.43 15.54 -10.06
N ILE A 100 -15.03 14.35 -9.98
CA ILE A 100 -14.31 13.08 -9.88
C ILE A 100 -13.64 12.87 -11.24
N ILE A 101 -12.32 12.84 -11.24
CA ILE A 101 -11.54 12.59 -12.46
C ILE A 101 -11.64 11.10 -12.83
N VAL A 102 -11.49 10.23 -11.83
CA VAL A 102 -11.57 8.78 -11.95
C VAL A 102 -11.83 8.17 -10.57
N GLU A 103 -12.58 7.08 -10.54
CA GLU A 103 -12.86 6.26 -9.35
C GLU A 103 -12.80 4.80 -9.75
N GLU A 104 -12.22 3.95 -8.90
CA GLU A 104 -12.11 2.52 -9.15
C GLU A 104 -12.09 1.76 -7.82
N GLU A 105 -12.97 0.77 -7.69
CA GLU A 105 -12.92 -0.19 -6.57
C GLU A 105 -11.68 -1.08 -6.73
N GLN A 106 -10.96 -1.32 -5.64
CA GLN A 106 -9.78 -2.18 -5.62
C GLN A 106 -9.87 -3.21 -4.51
N GLU A 107 -9.49 -4.43 -4.84
CA GLU A 107 -9.18 -5.47 -3.86
C GLU A 107 -7.68 -5.49 -3.62
N VAL A 108 -7.28 -5.46 -2.35
CA VAL A 108 -5.87 -5.50 -1.91
C VAL A 108 -5.68 -6.80 -1.14
N GLN A 109 -4.67 -7.59 -1.52
CA GLN A 109 -4.40 -8.89 -0.91
C GLN A 109 -3.16 -8.81 -0.03
N GLN A 110 -3.11 -9.58 1.05
CA GLN A 110 -1.85 -9.75 1.79
C GLN A 110 -0.85 -10.50 0.92
N ALA A 111 0.38 -9.99 0.84
CA ALA A 111 1.48 -10.58 0.09
C ALA A 111 2.09 -11.79 0.80
#